data_AF-A0A9Q9ZXU5-F1
#
_entry.id   AF-A0A9Q9ZXU5-F1
#
_cell.length_a   1.000
_cell.length_b   1.000
_cell.length_c   1.000
_cell.angle_alpha   90.00
_cell.angle_beta   90.00
_cell.angle_gamma   90.00
#
_symmetry.space_group_name_H-M   'P 1'
#
loop_
_entity.id
_entity.type
_entity.pdbx_description
1 polymer ?
#
loop_
_entity_poly.entity_id
_entity_poly.type
_entity_poly.pdbx_seq_one_letter_code
_entity_poly.pdbx_strand_id
1 'polypeptide(L)' 'MSASEEIMGILQNVWTRLQALPQAHPLTQTAFLIILLFFLTFIALIVTGCVYGRCGCCTAGTKNRVSAV' A
#
# COMPACT_ATOMS: atom_id res chain seq x y z
N MET A 1 2.76 -19.38 -12.91
CA MET A 1 3.52 -18.74 -11.82
C MET A 1 2.55 -17.81 -11.12
N SER A 2 2.41 -17.98 -9.82
CA SER A 2 1.41 -17.27 -9.04
C SER A 2 1.84 -15.81 -8.94
N ALA A 3 0.94 -14.84 -9.18
CA ALA A 3 1.28 -13.42 -9.09
C ALA A 3 1.97 -13.05 -7.75
N SER A 4 1.66 -13.78 -6.68
CA SER A 4 2.31 -13.67 -5.38
C SER A 4 3.81 -13.94 -5.40
N GLU A 5 4.30 -14.88 -6.23
CA GLU A 5 5.73 -15.21 -6.37
C GLU A 5 6.49 -14.08 -7.06
N GLU A 6 5.89 -13.48 -8.10
CA GLU A 6 6.46 -12.34 -8.83
C GLU A 6 6.52 -11.09 -7.94
N ILE A 7 5.44 -10.83 -7.18
CA ILE A 7 5.39 -9.72 -6.22
C ILE A 7 6.40 -9.92 -5.09
N MET A 8 6.55 -11.14 -4.56
CA MET A 8 7.53 -11.46 -3.52
C MET A 8 8.96 -11.20 -4.02
N GLY A 9 9.27 -11.61 -5.26
CA GLY A 9 10.59 -11.38 -5.86
C GLY A 9 10.91 -9.88 -6.04
N ILE A 10 9.94 -9.09 -6.49
CA ILE A 10 10.09 -7.64 -6.62
C ILE A 10 10.26 -6.99 -5.24
N LEU A 11 9.45 -7.40 -4.26
CA LEU A 11 9.51 -6.86 -2.90
C LEU A 11 10.84 -7.17 -2.23
N GLN A 12 11.38 -8.38 -2.39
CA GLN A 12 12.71 -8.74 -1.88
C GLN A 12 13.84 -7.95 -2.55
N ASN A 13 13.75 -7.73 -3.87
CA ASN A 13 14.75 -6.94 -4.58
C ASN A 13 14.72 -5.46 -4.15
N VAL A 14 13.52 -4.87 -4.02
CA VAL A 14 13.35 -3.52 -3.50
C VAL A 14 13.79 -3.43 -2.03
N TRP A 15 13.49 -4.44 -1.21
CA TRP A 15 13.87 -4.51 0.19
C TRP A 15 15.39 -4.59 0.38
N THR A 16 16.08 -5.45 -0.37
CA THR A 16 17.54 -5.56 -0.33
C THR A 16 18.23 -4.28 -0.80
N ARG A 17 17.65 -3.60 -1.79
CA ARG A 17 18.09 -2.26 -2.21
C ARG A 17 17.88 -1.25 -1.09
N LEU A 18 16.70 -1.21 -0.48
CA LEU A 18 16.37 -0.33 0.66
C LEU A 18 17.25 -0.59 1.89
N GLN A 19 17.61 -1.84 2.16
CA GLN A 19 18.46 -2.25 3.27
C GLN A 19 19.96 -2.03 3.00
N ALA A 20 20.34 -1.81 1.74
CA ALA A 20 21.70 -1.37 1.38
C ALA A 20 21.89 0.15 1.55
N LEU A 21 20.82 0.93 1.65
CA LEU A 21 20.87 2.39 1.84
C LEU A 21 21.21 2.90 3.26
N PRO A 22 21.00 2.18 4.39
CA PRO A 22 21.30 2.69 5.72
C PRO A 22 22.53 1.98 6.32
N GLN A 23 23.71 2.42 5.92
CA GLN A 23 24.93 2.36 6.76
C GLN A 23 25.15 3.69 7.48
N ALA A 24 24.10 4.52 7.59
CA ALA A 24 24.14 5.81 8.26
C ALA A 24 23.16 5.80 9.43
N HIS A 25 23.74 5.89 10.64
CA HIS A 25 23.19 6.21 11.95
C HIS A 25 21.81 5.59 12.35
N PRO A 26 21.66 4.97 13.52
CA PRO A 26 20.41 4.29 13.93
C PRO A 26 19.17 5.21 13.97
N LEU A 27 19.35 6.53 14.16
CA LEU A 27 18.24 7.49 14.11
C LEU A 27 17.64 7.63 12.71
N THR A 28 18.47 7.67 11.66
CA THR A 28 18.03 7.84 10.27
C THR A 28 17.32 6.60 9.75
N GLN A 29 17.77 5.41 10.15
CA GLN A 29 17.09 4.16 9.83
C GLN A 29 15.69 4.10 10.45
N THR A 30 15.56 4.53 11.71
CA THR A 30 14.26 4.55 12.41
C THR A 30 13.31 5.56 11.77
N ALA A 31 13.79 6.76 11.42
CA ALA A 31 12.98 7.76 10.73
C ALA A 31 12.45 7.27 9.37
N PHE A 32 13.29 6.60 8.59
CA PHE A 32 12.87 6.00 7.32
C PHE A 32 11.83 4.90 7.51
N LEU A 33 11.99 4.06 8.53
CA LEU A 33 11.04 2.99 8.86
C LEU A 33 9.67 3.56 9.25
N ILE A 34 9.63 4.64 10.03
CA ILE A 34 8.38 5.32 10.42
C ILE A 34 7.65 5.86 9.19
N ILE A 35 8.37 6.50 8.26
CA ILE A 35 7.79 7.02 7.02
C ILE A 35 7.23 5.87 6.18
N LEU A 36 7.98 4.79 6.03
CA LEU A 36 7.56 3.62 5.27
C LEU A 36 6.33 2.93 5.90
N LEU A 37 6.29 2.80 7.22
CA LEU A 37 5.13 2.30 7.96
C LEU A 37 3.91 3.21 7.82
N PHE A 38 4.10 4.53 7.79
CA PHE A 38 3.02 5.49 7.57
C PHE A 38 2.37 5.27 6.21
N PHE A 39 3.16 5.17 5.13
CA PHE A 39 2.64 4.87 3.79
C PHE A 39 1.95 3.51 3.72
N LEU A 40 2.55 2.47 4.31
CA LEU A 40 1.94 1.13 4.39
C LEU A 40 0.60 1.16 5.11
N THR A 41 0.53 1.84 6.25
CA THR A 41 -0.70 1.96 7.04
C THR A 41 -1.76 2.76 6.29
N PHE A 42 -1.37 3.85 5.62
CA PHE A 42 -2.28 4.66 4.82
C PHE A 42 -2.85 3.87 3.64
N ILE A 43 -2.01 3.14 2.89
CA ILE A 43 -2.43 2.26 1.82
C ILE A 43 -3.32 1.13 2.37
N ALA A 44 -2.95 0.53 3.49
CA ALA A 44 -3.73 -0.52 4.13
C ALA A 44 -5.11 -0.01 4.58
N LEU A 45 -5.21 1.21 5.14
CA LEU A 45 -6.48 1.84 5.50
C LEU A 45 -7.34 2.14 4.26
N ILE A 46 -6.74 2.59 3.15
CA ILE A 46 -7.46 2.79 1.89
C ILE A 46 -7.99 1.45 1.36
N VAL A 47 -7.14 0.42 1.27
CA VAL A 47 -7.54 -0.91 0.79
C VAL A 47 -8.60 -1.50 1.71
N THR A 48 -8.44 -1.37 3.02
CA THR A 48 -9.44 -1.77 4.03
C THR A 48 -10.74 -1.00 3.81
N GLY A 49 -10.73 0.33 3.68
CA GLY A 49 -11.91 1.11 3.34
C GLY A 49 -12.56 0.67 2.02
N CYS A 50 -11.77 0.32 1.01
CA CYS A 50 -12.24 -0.20 -0.27
C CYS A 50 -12.74 -1.65 -0.22
N VAL A 51 -12.33 -2.46 0.75
CA VAL A 51 -12.77 -3.86 0.90
C VAL A 51 -13.97 -3.94 1.84
N TYR A 52 -13.84 -3.31 3.01
CA TYR A 52 -14.88 -3.26 4.04
C TYR A 52 -16.01 -2.27 3.65
N GLY A 53 -15.70 -1.12 3.06
CA GLY A 53 -16.72 -0.18 2.56
C GLY A 53 -17.44 -0.67 1.31
N ARG A 54 -16.78 -1.48 0.47
CA ARG A 54 -17.40 -2.11 -0.71
C ARG A 54 -18.27 -3.32 -0.36
N CYS A 55 -18.15 -3.87 0.86
CA CYS A 55 -19.13 -4.80 1.44
C CYS A 55 -20.37 -4.09 2.03
N GLY A 56 -20.31 -2.78 2.29
CA GLY A 56 -21.45 -2.03 2.87
C GLY A 56 -22.43 -1.45 1.85
N CYS A 57 -22.00 -1.16 0.61
CA CYS A 57 -22.83 -0.46 -0.39
C CYS A 57 -22.70 -1.01 -1.82
N CYS A 58 -22.54 -2.32 -1.98
CA CYS A 58 -22.81 -3.00 -3.26
C CYS A 58 -24.04 -3.91 -3.14
N THR A 59 -25.16 -3.30 -2.76
CA THR A 59 -26.38 -3.42 -3.56
C THR A 59 -26.56 -2.08 -4.29
N ALA A 60 -26.46 -2.13 -5.63
CA ALA A 60 -26.74 -1.10 -6.63
C ALA A 60 -25.71 0.05 -6.82
N GLY A 61 -25.11 0.11 -8.02
CA GLY A 61 -24.77 1.41 -8.60
C GLY A 61 -23.56 1.54 -9.53
N THR A 62 -23.35 0.62 -10.47
CA THR A 62 -22.64 0.99 -11.71
C THR A 62 -23.46 2.05 -12.45
N LYS A 63 -23.11 3.34 -12.40
CA LYS A 63 -23.36 4.24 -13.55
C LYS A 63 -22.69 5.59 -13.40
N ASN A 64 -21.85 5.89 -14.39
CA ASN A 64 -21.66 7.23 -14.89
C ASN A 64 -23.01 7.97 -14.96
N ARG A 65 -23.20 9.03 -14.17
CA ARG A 65 -24.08 10.15 -14.53
C ARG A 65 -23.36 11.46 -14.23
N VAL A 66 -22.87 12.03 -15.33
CA VAL A 66 -22.86 13.47 -15.58
C VAL A 66 -24.25 14.06 -15.29
N SER A 67 -24.24 15.31 -14.78
CA SER A 67 -25.32 16.31 -14.77
C SER A 67 -26.42 16.30 -13.69
N ALA A 68 -26.56 17.52 -13.15
CA ALA A 68 -27.74 18.23 -12.66
C ALA A 68 -28.25 17.89 -11.26
N VAL A 69 -27.90 18.74 -10.29
CA VAL A 69 -28.73 19.87 -9.81
C VAL A 69 -27.81 21.04 -9.48
#